data_AF-F2E9R3-F1
#
_entry.id   AF-F2E9R3-F1
#
_cell.length_a   1.000
_cell.length_b   1.000
_cell.length_c   1.000
_cell.angle_alpha   90.00
_cell.angle_beta   90.00
_cell.angle_gamma   90.00
#
_symmetry.space_group_name_H-M   'P 1'
#
loop_
_entity.id
_entity.type
_entity.pdbx_description
1 polymer ?
#
loop_
_entity_poly.entity_id
_entity_poly.type
_entity_poly.pdbx_seq_one_letter_code
_entity_poly.pdbx_strand_id
1 'polypeptide(L)'
;TAAQSSRLSLWLSVLVSRTFGSQFRIVHRVDGATDISSCPAQWYRVISGGNRELISGATKLTYAPEPFDVGQLLQAEIILEADKVTVQTDCPINPASGLEHYVESLMKRADIEFNVCMHLLCLQATSNLYY
;
A
#
# COMPACT_ATOMS: atom_id res chain seq x y z
N THR A 1 12.43 25.81 6.74
CA THR A 1 11.66 24.72 7.41
C THR A 1 10.27 24.46 6.85
N ALA A 2 9.57 25.38 6.15
CA ALA A 2 8.41 25.02 5.32
C ALA A 2 8.77 24.87 3.82
N ALA A 3 9.70 25.68 3.34
CA ALA A 3 10.16 25.68 1.95
C ALA A 3 11.02 24.47 1.54
N GLN A 4 11.50 23.66 2.49
CA GLN A 4 12.34 22.48 2.24
C GLN A 4 11.47 21.23 2.07
N SER A 5 10.47 21.04 2.96
CA SER A 5 9.44 20.01 2.83
C SER A 5 8.66 20.12 1.50
N SER A 6 8.34 21.34 1.05
CA SER A 6 7.71 21.56 -0.27
C SER A 6 8.65 21.37 -1.46
N ARG A 7 9.96 21.50 -1.27
CA ARG A 7 10.95 21.14 -2.30
C ARG A 7 11.17 19.64 -2.39
N LEU A 8 11.06 18.89 -1.29
CA LEU A 8 11.25 17.43 -1.25
C LEU A 8 10.05 16.66 -1.83
N SER A 9 8.82 17.17 -1.64
CA SER A 9 7.61 16.58 -2.24
C SER A 9 7.58 16.62 -3.77
N LEU A 10 8.35 17.50 -4.41
CA LEU A 10 8.49 17.60 -5.86
C LEU A 10 9.29 16.44 -6.50
N TRP A 11 10.04 15.66 -5.72
CA TRP A 11 10.93 14.61 -6.24
C TRP A 11 10.39 13.19 -6.10
N LEU A 12 9.22 12.99 -5.48
CA LEU A 12 8.64 11.67 -5.28
C LEU A 12 7.36 11.54 -6.10
N SER A 13 7.07 10.33 -6.56
CA SER A 13 5.84 10.02 -7.28
C SER A 13 5.40 8.59 -6.96
N VAL A 14 4.09 8.39 -6.93
CA VAL A 14 3.50 7.06 -6.83
C VAL A 14 3.39 6.50 -8.24
N LEU A 15 4.12 5.43 -8.55
CA LEU A 15 3.97 4.71 -9.80
C LEU A 15 3.18 3.42 -9.59
N VAL A 16 2.32 3.11 -10.56
CA VAL A 16 1.61 1.84 -10.63
C VAL A 16 2.46 0.87 -11.46
N SER A 17 2.78 -0.29 -10.88
CA SER A 17 3.33 -1.39 -11.68
C SER A 17 2.31 -1.81 -12.73
N ARG A 18 2.68 -1.76 -14.01
CA ARG A 18 1.79 -2.08 -15.15
C ARG A 18 1.62 -3.58 -15.40
N THR A 19 2.11 -4.43 -14.51
CA THR A 19 1.96 -5.89 -14.56
C THR A 19 0.84 -6.38 -13.63
N PHE A 20 0.18 -7.48 -14.01
CA PHE A 20 -1.03 -8.04 -13.37
C PHE A 20 -0.85 -8.22 -11.84
N GLY A 21 -1.87 -7.88 -11.03
CA GLY A 21 -1.72 -7.78 -9.56
C GLY A 21 -1.05 -6.47 -9.13
N SER A 22 -1.49 -5.36 -9.74
CA SER A 22 -0.89 -4.03 -9.71
C SER A 22 -0.52 -3.59 -8.30
N GLN A 23 0.78 -3.39 -8.09
CA GLN A 23 1.34 -2.84 -6.85
C GLN A 23 1.69 -1.36 -7.08
N PHE A 24 1.36 -0.52 -6.10
CA PHE A 24 1.85 0.85 -6.03
C PHE A 24 3.25 0.85 -5.43
N ARG A 25 4.17 1.59 -6.06
CA ARG A 25 5.53 1.78 -5.57
C ARG A 25 5.84 3.26 -5.53
N ILE A 26 6.37 3.72 -4.41
CA ILE A 26 6.90 5.06 -4.31
C ILE A 26 8.32 5.06 -4.86
N VAL A 27 8.58 5.99 -5.79
CA VAL A 27 9.88 6.12 -6.45
C VAL A 27 10.31 7.58 -6.52
N HIS A 28 11.60 7.78 -6.78
CA HIS A 28 12.10 9.08 -7.20
C HIS A 28 11.67 9.44 -8.61
N ARG A 29 11.35 10.71 -8.79
CA ARG A 29 10.98 11.33 -10.07
C ARG A 29 12.21 11.72 -10.90
N VAL A 30 13.38 11.86 -10.28
CA VAL A 30 14.64 12.26 -10.92
C VAL A 30 15.75 11.30 -10.56
N ASP A 31 16.52 10.91 -11.57
CA ASP A 31 17.65 9.99 -11.44
C ASP A 31 18.82 10.69 -10.72
N GLY A 32 19.37 10.07 -9.67
CA GLY A 32 20.44 10.63 -8.82
C GLY A 32 20.03 11.17 -7.44
N ALA A 33 18.82 10.87 -6.97
CA ALA A 33 18.34 11.24 -5.63
C ALA A 33 18.78 10.25 -4.53
N THR A 34 18.76 10.72 -3.27
CA THR A 34 19.08 9.94 -2.05
C THR A 34 18.34 8.61 -2.03
N ASP A 35 19.01 7.52 -1.67
CA ASP A 35 18.37 6.21 -1.62
C ASP A 35 17.21 6.18 -0.60
N ILE A 36 15.99 6.00 -1.09
CA ILE A 36 14.78 5.84 -0.28
C ILE A 36 14.52 4.42 0.17
N SER A 37 15.33 3.43 -0.26
CA SER A 37 15.07 2.01 -0.01
C SER A 37 14.92 1.67 1.49
N SER A 38 15.61 2.41 2.36
CA SER A 38 15.56 2.27 3.81
C SER A 38 14.62 3.24 4.51
N CYS A 39 13.96 4.14 3.79
CA CYS A 39 13.06 5.12 4.39
C CYS A 39 11.79 4.44 4.90
N PRO A 40 11.36 4.74 6.14
CA PRO A 40 10.07 4.26 6.62
C PRO A 40 8.96 4.94 5.82
N ALA A 41 7.99 4.14 5.40
CA ALA A 41 6.78 4.61 4.75
C ALA A 41 5.56 4.19 5.56
N GLN A 42 4.43 4.85 5.32
CA GLN A 42 3.14 4.43 5.83
C GLN A 42 2.05 4.79 4.81
N TRP A 43 1.21 3.81 4.48
CA TRP A 43 0.07 4.01 3.58
C TRP A 43 -1.22 4.30 4.34
N TYR A 44 -2.06 5.10 3.69
CA TYR A 44 -3.35 5.56 4.17
C TYR A 44 -4.37 5.50 3.06
N ARG A 45 -5.61 5.23 3.45
CA ARG A 45 -6.78 5.36 2.60
C ARG A 45 -7.40 6.74 2.82
N VAL A 46 -7.55 7.53 1.77
CA VAL A 46 -8.21 8.83 1.88
C VAL A 46 -9.71 8.60 1.91
N ILE A 47 -10.36 9.08 2.96
CA ILE A 47 -11.81 8.96 3.15
C ILE A 47 -12.49 10.32 2.94
N SER A 48 -13.81 10.29 2.76
CA SER A 48 -14.63 11.49 2.61
C SER A 48 -14.42 12.48 3.75
N GLY A 49 -14.42 13.78 3.42
CA GLY A 49 -14.25 14.86 4.40
C GLY A 49 -12.79 15.22 4.72
N GLY A 50 -11.83 14.80 3.90
CA GLY A 50 -10.42 15.19 4.02
C GLY A 50 -9.64 14.43 5.09
N ASN A 51 -10.27 13.44 5.74
CA ASN A 51 -9.60 12.53 6.65
C ASN A 51 -8.90 11.40 5.89
N ARG A 52 -7.95 10.77 6.56
CA ARG A 52 -7.26 9.59 6.06
C ARG A 52 -7.27 8.49 7.12
N GLU A 53 -7.55 7.27 6.70
CA GLU A 53 -7.54 6.06 7.52
C GLU A 53 -6.19 5.37 7.40
N LEU A 54 -5.63 4.93 8.54
CA LEU A 54 -4.37 4.20 8.59
C LEU A 54 -4.56 2.77 8.07
N ILE A 55 -3.74 2.36 7.09
CA ILE A 55 -3.67 0.96 6.68
C ILE A 55 -2.62 0.26 7.56
N SER A 56 -3.09 -0.49 8.57
CA SER A 56 -2.21 -1.15 9.54
C SER A 56 -1.21 -2.09 8.86
N GLY A 57 0.06 -1.99 9.22
CA GLY A 57 1.13 -2.84 8.67
C GLY A 57 1.61 -2.47 7.25
N ALA A 58 0.97 -1.50 6.58
CA ALA A 58 1.41 -1.01 5.28
C ALA A 58 2.58 -0.03 5.41
N THR A 59 3.73 -0.55 5.85
CA THR A 59 4.93 0.25 6.16
C THR A 59 6.02 0.18 5.09
N LYS A 60 5.78 -0.60 4.03
CA LYS A 60 6.70 -0.76 2.91
C LYS A 60 6.50 0.36 1.89
N LEU A 61 7.55 0.69 1.14
CA LEU A 61 7.47 1.60 -0.03
C LEU A 61 6.54 1.09 -1.14
N THR A 62 6.22 -0.20 -1.08
CA THR A 62 5.33 -0.87 -2.00
C THR A 62 4.04 -1.27 -1.30
N TYR A 63 2.90 -1.05 -1.94
CA TYR A 63 1.60 -1.45 -1.43
C TYR A 63 0.75 -2.11 -2.52
N ALA A 64 0.19 -3.28 -2.19
CA ALA A 64 -0.76 -3.97 -3.06
C ALA A 64 -2.17 -3.64 -2.56
N PRO A 65 -3.05 -3.11 -3.42
CA PRO A 65 -4.41 -2.77 -3.02
C PRO A 65 -5.21 -3.98 -2.57
N GLU A 66 -6.01 -3.77 -1.53
CA GLU A 66 -6.98 -4.72 -1.02
C GLU A 66 -8.39 -4.39 -1.55
N PRO A 67 -9.37 -5.31 -1.46
CA PRO A 67 -10.74 -5.05 -1.90
C PRO A 67 -11.36 -3.80 -1.29
N PHE A 68 -11.00 -3.44 -0.06
CA PHE A 68 -11.48 -2.24 0.63
C PHE A 68 -10.92 -0.92 0.09
N ASP A 69 -9.87 -0.96 -0.73
CA ASP A 69 -9.29 0.25 -1.34
C ASP A 69 -9.99 0.65 -2.64
N VAL A 70 -10.83 -0.23 -3.20
CA VAL A 70 -11.55 0.04 -4.45
C VAL A 70 -12.43 1.28 -4.30
N GLY A 71 -12.32 2.22 -5.24
CA GLY A 71 -13.01 3.49 -5.22
C GLY A 71 -12.40 4.55 -4.29
N GLN A 72 -11.30 4.25 -3.60
CA GLN A 72 -10.62 5.17 -2.68
C GLN A 72 -9.34 5.72 -3.29
N LEU A 73 -8.93 6.91 -2.85
CA LEU A 73 -7.59 7.44 -3.12
C LEU A 73 -6.62 6.88 -2.08
N LEU A 74 -5.40 6.55 -2.48
CA LEU A 74 -4.35 6.10 -1.58
C LEU A 74 -3.31 7.20 -1.40
N GLN A 75 -2.88 7.40 -0.16
CA GLN A 75 -1.82 8.34 0.19
C GLN A 75 -0.72 7.61 0.95
N ALA A 76 0.53 7.86 0.57
CA ALA A 76 1.68 7.39 1.30
C ALA A 76 2.43 8.56 1.95
N GLU A 77 2.91 8.33 3.16
CA GLU A 77 3.77 9.25 3.90
C GLU A 77 5.15 8.60 4.06
N ILE A 78 6.21 9.33 3.75
CA ILE A 78 7.60 8.90 3.88
C ILE A 78 8.35 9.88 4.76
N ILE A 79 9.26 9.36 5.59
CA ILE A 79 10.19 10.18 6.36
C ILE A 79 11.58 10.12 5.70
N LEU A 80 12.05 11.27 5.26
CA LEU A 80 13.32 11.50 4.56
C LEU A 80 14.15 12.47 5.39
N GLU A 81 15.27 12.03 5.96
CA GLU A 81 16.18 12.92 6.73
C GLU A 81 15.45 13.78 7.79
N ALA A 82 14.47 13.18 8.47
CA ALA A 82 13.55 13.82 9.44
C ALA A 82 12.47 14.74 8.86
N ASP A 83 12.46 15.00 7.55
CA ASP A 83 11.36 15.67 6.86
C ASP A 83 10.28 14.68 6.43
N LYS A 84 9.02 15.10 6.58
CA LYS A 84 7.86 14.32 6.21
C LYS A 84 7.38 14.70 4.81
N VAL A 85 7.24 13.70 3.94
CA VAL A 85 6.78 13.87 2.57
C VAL A 85 5.54 13.03 2.35
N THR A 86 4.50 13.63 1.76
CA THR A 86 3.25 12.95 1.42
C THR A 86 3.09 12.88 -0.10
N VAL A 87 2.74 11.70 -0.60
CA VAL A 87 2.41 11.46 -2.01
C VAL A 87 1.07 10.75 -2.10
N GLN A 88 0.28 11.04 -3.13
CA GLN A 88 -1.06 10.48 -3.31
C GLN A 88 -1.23 9.93 -4.72
N THR A 89 -2.14 8.98 -4.90
CA THR A 89 -2.60 8.56 -6.22
C THR A 89 -3.39 9.68 -6.91
N ASP A 90 -3.25 9.76 -8.24
CA ASP A 90 -3.95 10.77 -9.05
C ASP A 90 -5.45 10.45 -9.24
N CYS A 91 -5.82 9.18 -9.10
CA CYS A 91 -7.19 8.71 -9.24
C CYS A 91 -7.50 7.59 -8.22
N PRO A 92 -8.79 7.35 -7.93
CA PRO A 92 -9.22 6.25 -7.08
C PRO A 92 -8.83 4.88 -7.65
N ILE A 93 -8.73 3.87 -6.78
CA ILE A 93 -8.43 2.50 -7.20
C ILE A 93 -9.58 1.94 -8.02
N ASN A 94 -9.29 1.49 -9.24
CA ASN A 94 -10.29 0.89 -10.11
C ASN A 94 -10.65 -0.53 -9.66
N PRO A 95 -11.92 -0.95 -9.79
CA PRO A 95 -12.31 -2.33 -9.58
C PRO A 95 -11.63 -3.25 -10.61
N ALA A 96 -11.32 -4.48 -10.20
CA ALA A 96 -10.82 -5.50 -11.10
C ALA A 96 -11.96 -5.95 -12.04
N SER A 97 -11.93 -5.49 -13.29
CA SER A 97 -12.96 -5.83 -14.28
C SER A 97 -13.11 -7.34 -14.43
N GLY A 98 -14.35 -7.85 -14.31
CA GLY A 98 -14.66 -9.28 -14.46
C GLY A 98 -14.54 -10.12 -13.18
N LEU A 99 -13.99 -9.57 -12.08
CA LEU A 99 -13.93 -10.28 -10.80
C LEU A 99 -15.33 -10.49 -10.20
N GLU A 100 -16.24 -9.54 -10.38
CA GLU A 100 -17.62 -9.59 -9.85
C GLU A 100 -18.37 -10.84 -10.34
N HIS A 101 -18.38 -11.07 -11.66
CA HIS A 101 -19.03 -12.25 -12.25
C HIS A 101 -18.36 -13.56 -11.81
N TYR A 102 -17.04 -13.54 -11.59
CA TYR A 102 -16.32 -14.69 -11.06
C TYR A 102 -16.73 -15.00 -9.62
N VAL A 103 -16.81 -13.97 -8.75
CA VAL A 103 -17.30 -14.11 -7.37
C VAL A 103 -18.73 -14.65 -7.34
N GLU A 104 -19.64 -14.15 -8.18
CA GLU A 104 -21.00 -14.67 -8.29
C GLU A 104 -21.05 -16.14 -8.73
N SER A 105 -20.17 -16.52 -9.65
CA SER A 105 -20.06 -17.91 -10.13
C SER A 105 -19.52 -18.83 -9.04
N LEU A 106 -18.60 -18.32 -8.20
CA LEU A 106 -18.10 -19.02 -7.03
C LEU A 106 -19.20 -19.23 -5.99
N MET A 107 -19.99 -18.20 -5.65
CA MET A 107 -21.07 -18.31 -4.65
C MET A 107 -22.14 -19.37 -4.98
N LYS A 108 -22.28 -19.77 -6.26
CA LYS A 108 -23.20 -20.84 -6.70
C LYS A 108 -22.68 -22.25 -6.43
N ARG A 109 -21.40 -22.40 -6.07
CA ARG A 109 -20.76 -23.69 -5.79
C ARG A 109 -20.78 -23.93 -4.27
N ALA A 110 -21.23 -25.12 -3.87
CA ALA A 110 -21.26 -25.51 -2.46
C ALA A 110 -19.86 -25.87 -1.91
N ASP A 111 -18.90 -26.17 -2.79
CA ASP A 111 -17.54 -26.56 -2.42
C ASP A 111 -16.50 -25.89 -3.35
N ILE A 112 -15.62 -25.09 -2.75
CA ILE A 112 -14.64 -24.25 -3.44
C ILE A 112 -13.32 -24.35 -2.69
N GLU A 113 -12.30 -24.82 -3.39
CA GLU A 113 -10.94 -24.92 -2.86
C GLU A 113 -10.02 -23.94 -3.60
N PHE A 114 -9.07 -23.36 -2.87
CA PHE A 114 -8.02 -22.49 -3.42
C PHE A 114 -6.64 -23.05 -3.08
N ASN A 115 -5.77 -23.12 -4.09
CA ASN A 115 -4.38 -23.47 -3.88
C ASN A 115 -3.64 -22.26 -3.29
N VAL A 116 -3.28 -22.34 -2.00
CA VAL A 116 -2.58 -21.27 -1.30
C VAL A 116 -1.20 -21.76 -0.85
N CYS A 117 -0.16 -20.96 -1.11
CA CYS A 117 1.17 -21.17 -0.53
C CYS A 117 1.33 -20.26 0.68
N MET A 118 1.57 -20.82 1.87
CA MET A 118 1.83 -20.01 3.07
C MET A 118 3.26 -19.44 3.04
N HIS A 119 3.38 -18.12 3.05
CA HIS A 119 4.68 -17.43 3.05
C HIS A 119 5.01 -16.78 4.41
N LEU A 120 4.03 -16.62 5.31
CA LEU A 120 4.23 -16.03 6.63
C LEU A 120 3.50 -16.86 7.70
N LEU A 121 4.24 -17.76 8.36
CA LEU A 121 3.84 -18.36 9.63
C LEU A 121 4.48 -17.50 10.73
N CYS A 122 3.70 -16.82 11.56
CA CYS A 122 4.22 -16.30 12.82
C CYS A 122 3.14 -16.28 13.89
N LEU A 123 3.31 -17.11 14.91
CA LEU A 123 2.95 -16.79 16.29
C LEU A 123 4.01 -17.46 17.17
N GLN A 124 4.63 -16.65 18.03
CA GLN A 124 5.64 -17.04 18.98
C GLN A 124 5.25 -18.33 19.70
N ALA A 125 6.14 -19.31 19.73
CA ALA A 125 6.07 -20.37 20.72
C ALA A 125 6.19 -19.71 22.10
N THR A 126 5.08 -19.53 22.80
CA THR A 126 5.08 -19.28 24.24
C THR A 126 5.56 -20.55 24.94
N SER A 127 6.88 -20.72 24.98
CA SER A 127 7.53 -21.73 25.81
C SER A 127 8.36 -21.00 26.86
N ASN A 128 7.68 -20.43 27.86
CA ASN A 128 8.29 -20.11 29.16
C ASN A 128 7.20 -20.12 30.23
N LEU A 129 6.79 -21.33 30.61
CA LEU A 129 6.32 -21.62 31.97
C LEU A 129 7.35 -22.56 32.61
N TYR A 130 8.41 -21.96 33.14
CA TYR A 130 9.18 -22.51 34.25
C TYR A 130 9.24 -21.40 35.31
N TYR A 131 8.43 -21.54 36.35
CA TYR A 131 8.79 -21.41 37.75
C TYR A 131 7.72 -22.12 38.58
#